data_AF-A0A7U7G4C6-F1
#
_entry.id   AF-A0A7U7G4C6-F1
#
_cell.length_a   1.000
_cell.length_b   1.000
_cell.length_c   1.000
_cell.angle_alpha   90.00
_cell.angle_beta   90.00
_cell.angle_gamma   90.00
#
_symmetry.space_group_name_H-M   'P 1'
#
loop_
_entity.id
_entity.type
_entity.pdbx_description
1 polymer ?
#
loop_
_entity_poly.entity_id
_entity_poly.type
_entity_poly.pdbx_seq_one_letter_code
_entity_poly.pdbx_strand_id
1 'polypeptide(L)'
;MSAGEGQTAVKDKDSRKKNRPKRKEHKVLLCSGGRYESHANAQVRATIMEGLEDCFGKGNVVSVHVTAAASAIHTLQPALVFAMGSYLPESTYFGEVSRAAKKVGAVTTFWATEDPYEQDAHYQIANDFDVIFSCDRWGHNFYQRDRVFHLPLGACPKQHYVPLDRQADKTIDVLFCGVAFSSRKEVVRNLMPVLQQLNIRIIGPGWGEMGVGFSDARIEKQQLIELYSRSRLVLNLGRSLHFENKRFMISPSTPGPRTFEAAAAGAFQVFHEETYELRRYYEADEIPVFSNRDDFEQIVNRYLRDDDLRFEMARKAQERTMKEHLYGNRILQAVNYLMDEGLL
;
A
#
# COMPACT_ATOMS: atom_id res chain seq x y z
N MET A 1 -20.44 -11.14 67.91
CA MET A 1 -19.08 -11.63 67.60
C MET A 1 -19.20 -12.40 66.29
N SER A 2 -18.94 -11.81 65.11
CA SER A 2 -17.62 -11.76 64.42
C SER A 2 -16.90 -13.12 64.50
N ALA A 3 -16.46 -13.79 63.45
CA ALA A 3 -16.22 -13.53 62.02
C ALA A 3 -16.57 -14.85 61.26
N GLY A 4 -16.70 -14.99 59.95
CA GLY A 4 -15.98 -14.43 58.81
C GLY A 4 -15.73 -15.58 57.82
N GLU A 5 -16.04 -15.32 56.54
CA GLU A 5 -15.41 -15.87 55.32
C GLU A 5 -15.53 -17.40 55.03
N GLY A 6 -15.78 -17.87 53.81
CA GLY A 6 -15.65 -17.25 52.50
C GLY A 6 -16.55 -17.88 51.42
N GLN A 7 -17.03 -17.01 50.54
CA GLN A 7 -17.70 -17.33 49.29
C GLN A 7 -16.64 -17.63 48.22
N THR A 8 -16.69 -18.81 47.60
CA THR A 8 -16.06 -19.04 46.29
C THR A 8 -17.08 -18.79 45.19
N ALA A 9 -16.99 -17.60 44.60
CA ALA A 9 -17.75 -17.18 43.43
C ALA A 9 -17.32 -17.98 42.19
N VAL A 10 -18.23 -18.80 41.66
CA VAL A 10 -18.17 -19.25 40.27
C VAL A 10 -18.59 -18.07 39.40
N LYS A 11 -17.63 -17.24 38.99
CA LYS A 11 -17.87 -16.16 38.03
C LYS A 11 -17.99 -16.73 36.63
N ASP A 12 -19.21 -16.61 36.12
CA ASP A 12 -19.63 -16.70 34.73
C ASP A 12 -18.53 -16.24 33.75
N LYS A 13 -18.06 -17.16 32.91
CA LYS A 13 -17.23 -16.87 31.74
C LYS A 13 -18.13 -16.45 30.58
N ASP A 14 -18.80 -15.31 30.71
CA ASP A 14 -19.48 -14.69 29.57
C ASP A 14 -19.48 -13.15 29.67
N SER A 15 -18.30 -12.53 29.47
CA SER A 15 -18.21 -11.06 29.43
C SER A 15 -17.09 -10.53 28.53
N ARG A 16 -16.79 -11.23 27.43
CA ARG A 16 -15.95 -10.69 26.33
C ARG A 16 -16.60 -10.84 24.96
N LYS A 17 -17.89 -10.52 24.86
CA LYS A 17 -18.44 -9.99 23.60
C LYS A 17 -18.17 -8.48 23.58
N LYS A 18 -16.93 -8.11 23.21
CA LYS A 18 -16.66 -6.74 22.74
C LYS A 18 -17.69 -6.44 21.65
N ASN A 19 -18.39 -5.32 21.79
CA ASN A 19 -19.27 -4.73 20.78
C ASN A 19 -18.58 -4.82 19.41
N ARG A 20 -18.93 -5.84 18.62
CA ARG A 20 -18.81 -5.76 17.18
C ARG A 20 -19.95 -4.85 16.76
N PRO A 21 -19.69 -3.75 16.02
CA PRO A 21 -20.77 -2.92 15.51
C PRO A 21 -21.75 -3.83 14.77
N LYS A 22 -23.05 -3.73 15.10
CA LYS A 22 -24.10 -4.43 14.36
C LYS A 22 -23.86 -4.11 12.88
N ARG A 23 -23.57 -5.13 12.06
CA ARG A 23 -23.48 -5.04 10.59
C ARG A 23 -24.80 -4.48 10.08
N LYS A 24 -24.87 -3.16 10.00
CA LYS A 24 -25.92 -2.41 9.36
C LYS A 24 -25.62 -2.55 7.86
N GLU A 25 -26.62 -2.89 7.05
CA GLU A 25 -26.52 -3.17 5.61
C GLU A 25 -26.11 -1.90 4.83
N HIS A 26 -24.87 -1.47 4.99
CA HIS A 26 -24.38 -0.20 4.47
C HIS A 26 -23.71 -0.47 3.15
N LYS A 27 -24.39 -0.08 2.07
CA LYS A 27 -23.81 -0.09 0.74
C LYS A 27 -22.68 0.93 0.68
N VAL A 28 -21.57 0.52 0.10
CA VAL A 28 -20.38 1.35 -0.12
C VAL A 28 -20.18 1.50 -1.62
N LEU A 29 -19.95 2.73 -2.06
CA LEU A 29 -19.55 3.01 -3.43
C LEU A 29 -18.06 3.33 -3.45
N LEU A 30 -17.27 2.53 -4.19
CA LEU A 30 -15.90 2.87 -4.55
C LEU A 30 -15.91 3.62 -5.89
N CYS A 31 -15.30 4.80 -5.96
CA CYS A 31 -15.17 5.52 -7.23
C CYS A 31 -13.74 5.99 -7.50
N SER A 32 -13.27 5.76 -8.71
CA SER A 32 -11.90 6.08 -9.16
C SER A 32 -11.84 6.03 -10.68
N GLY A 33 -10.81 6.63 -11.24
CA GLY A 33 -10.47 6.53 -12.66
C GLY A 33 -10.69 7.86 -13.37
N GLY A 34 -9.66 8.27 -14.10
CA GLY A 34 -9.71 9.34 -15.09
C GLY A 34 -9.71 8.75 -16.51
N ARG A 35 -9.89 9.61 -17.52
CA ARG A 35 -9.95 9.20 -18.94
C ARG A 35 -8.71 8.39 -19.40
N TYR A 36 -7.59 8.52 -18.71
CA TYR A 36 -6.31 7.87 -19.02
C TYR A 36 -5.76 7.05 -17.84
N GLU A 37 -6.64 6.44 -17.03
CA GLU A 37 -6.21 5.59 -15.91
C GLU A 37 -5.21 4.51 -16.37
N SER A 38 -4.07 4.43 -15.67
CA SER A 38 -3.06 3.41 -15.95
C SER A 38 -3.54 2.02 -15.50
N HIS A 39 -3.05 0.97 -16.15
CA HIS A 39 -3.34 -0.41 -15.73
C HIS A 39 -2.92 -0.67 -14.27
N ALA A 40 -1.82 -0.05 -13.81
CA ALA A 40 -1.38 -0.14 -12.42
C ALA A 40 -2.42 0.44 -11.44
N ASN A 41 -3.00 1.60 -11.77
CA ASN A 41 -4.00 2.26 -10.92
C ASN A 41 -5.32 1.47 -10.89
N ALA A 42 -5.74 0.92 -12.04
CA ALA A 42 -6.90 0.02 -12.11
C ALA A 42 -6.71 -1.22 -11.23
N GLN A 43 -5.48 -1.75 -11.14
CA GLN A 43 -5.17 -2.89 -10.28
C GLN A 43 -5.20 -2.52 -8.80
N VAL A 44 -4.66 -1.36 -8.42
CA VAL A 44 -4.76 -0.84 -7.05
C VAL A 44 -6.23 -0.69 -6.64
N ARG A 45 -7.07 -0.14 -7.52
CA ARG A 45 -8.52 -0.07 -7.31
C ARG A 45 -9.13 -1.45 -7.05
N ALA A 46 -8.79 -2.46 -7.86
CA ALA A 46 -9.26 -3.82 -7.65
C ALA A 46 -8.84 -4.38 -6.28
N THR A 47 -7.60 -4.14 -5.85
CA THR A 47 -7.13 -4.60 -4.52
C THR A 47 -7.82 -3.88 -3.35
N ILE A 48 -8.11 -2.59 -3.50
CA ILE A 48 -8.85 -1.81 -2.49
C ILE A 48 -10.31 -2.26 -2.44
N MET A 49 -10.93 -2.54 -3.59
CA MET A 49 -12.27 -3.12 -3.66
C MET A 49 -12.36 -4.42 -2.86
N GLU A 50 -11.37 -5.31 -3.00
CA GLU A 50 -11.33 -6.53 -2.19
C GLU A 50 -11.22 -6.24 -0.69
N GLY A 51 -10.39 -5.28 -0.28
CA GLY A 51 -10.29 -4.86 1.12
C GLY A 51 -11.61 -4.27 1.66
N LEU A 52 -12.36 -3.55 0.83
CA LEU A 52 -13.70 -3.06 1.16
C LEU A 52 -14.68 -4.23 1.31
N GLU A 53 -14.65 -5.21 0.42
CA GLU A 53 -15.51 -6.40 0.51
C GLU A 53 -15.23 -7.24 1.77
N ASP A 54 -13.97 -7.32 2.20
CA ASP A 54 -13.60 -8.01 3.44
C ASP A 54 -14.25 -7.35 4.67
N CYS A 55 -14.40 -6.02 4.66
CA CYS A 55 -15.00 -5.26 5.77
C CYS A 55 -16.53 -5.18 5.69
N PHE A 56 -17.08 -4.84 4.52
CA PHE A 56 -18.50 -4.55 4.31
C PHE A 56 -19.30 -5.76 3.79
N GLY A 57 -18.63 -6.81 3.33
CA GLY A 57 -19.22 -8.01 2.75
C GLY A 57 -19.35 -7.92 1.23
N LYS A 58 -19.13 -9.06 0.56
CA LYS A 58 -19.35 -9.20 -0.89
C LYS A 58 -20.77 -8.79 -1.29
N GLY A 59 -20.90 -8.04 -2.37
CA GLY A 59 -22.17 -7.52 -2.86
C GLY A 59 -22.67 -6.25 -2.14
N ASN A 60 -21.99 -5.79 -1.09
CA ASN A 60 -22.25 -4.48 -0.47
C ASN A 60 -21.33 -3.37 -0.97
N VAL A 61 -20.33 -3.71 -1.77
CA VAL A 61 -19.41 -2.76 -2.38
C VAL A 61 -19.67 -2.71 -3.87
N VAL A 62 -19.87 -1.51 -4.42
CA VAL A 62 -20.02 -1.28 -5.86
C VAL A 62 -18.88 -0.38 -6.31
N SER A 63 -18.09 -0.84 -7.29
CA SER A 63 -17.01 -0.03 -7.87
C SER A 63 -17.44 0.55 -9.21
N VAL A 64 -17.27 1.86 -9.38
CA VAL A 64 -17.63 2.57 -10.62
C VAL A 64 -16.53 3.54 -11.04
N HIS A 65 -16.51 3.88 -12.32
CA HIS A 65 -15.71 5.00 -12.81
C HIS A 65 -16.27 6.32 -12.25
N VAL A 66 -15.41 7.33 -12.03
CA VAL A 66 -15.82 8.63 -11.44
C VAL A 66 -17.00 9.27 -12.19
N THR A 67 -17.02 9.15 -13.52
CA THR A 67 -18.06 9.73 -14.39
C THR A 67 -19.43 9.07 -14.23
N ALA A 68 -19.48 7.84 -13.73
CA ALA A 68 -20.72 7.12 -13.43
C ALA A 68 -21.12 7.24 -11.95
N ALA A 69 -20.24 7.80 -11.10
CA ALA A 69 -20.43 7.79 -9.66
C ALA A 69 -21.67 8.55 -9.21
N ALA A 70 -21.96 9.74 -9.77
CA ALA A 70 -23.16 10.50 -9.40
C ALA A 70 -24.46 9.71 -9.65
N SER A 71 -24.58 9.07 -10.82
CA SER A 71 -25.74 8.22 -11.15
C SER A 71 -25.83 6.99 -10.24
N ALA A 72 -24.69 6.35 -9.96
CA ALA A 72 -24.62 5.20 -9.05
C ALA A 72 -25.02 5.59 -7.62
N ILE A 73 -24.60 6.76 -7.11
CA ILE A 73 -24.99 7.27 -5.79
C ILE A 73 -26.51 7.42 -5.71
N HIS A 74 -27.14 8.03 -6.71
CA HIS A 74 -28.58 8.21 -6.74
C HIS A 74 -29.35 6.90 -6.71
N THR A 75 -28.84 5.87 -7.38
CA THR A 75 -29.50 4.55 -7.44
C THR A 75 -29.23 3.72 -6.19
N LEU A 76 -27.97 3.69 -5.72
CA LEU A 76 -27.52 2.82 -4.65
C LEU A 76 -27.85 3.37 -3.26
N GLN A 77 -27.96 4.70 -3.11
CA GLN A 77 -28.10 5.40 -1.82
C GLN A 77 -27.08 4.87 -0.80
N PRO A 78 -25.76 4.90 -1.10
CA PRO A 78 -24.75 4.32 -0.24
C PRO A 78 -24.63 5.09 1.07
N ALA A 79 -24.24 4.41 2.15
CA ALA A 79 -23.88 5.09 3.40
C ALA A 79 -22.50 5.74 3.32
N LEU A 80 -21.62 5.19 2.48
CA LEU A 80 -20.24 5.62 2.31
C LEU A 80 -19.87 5.68 0.82
N VAL A 81 -19.36 6.82 0.38
CA VAL A 81 -18.69 7.01 -0.90
C VAL A 81 -17.19 7.10 -0.65
N PHE A 82 -16.48 6.07 -1.09
CA PHE A 82 -15.04 5.94 -0.95
C PHE A 82 -14.37 6.26 -2.29
N ALA A 83 -13.92 7.50 -2.46
CA ALA A 83 -13.12 7.90 -3.62
C ALA A 83 -11.64 7.58 -3.40
N MET A 84 -10.90 7.37 -4.48
CA MET A 84 -9.45 7.16 -4.42
C MET A 84 -8.74 7.59 -5.71
N GLY A 85 -7.42 7.69 -5.64
CA GLY A 85 -6.55 7.80 -6.80
C GLY A 85 -5.83 9.15 -6.90
N SER A 86 -5.45 9.49 -8.13
CA SER A 86 -4.93 10.80 -8.50
C SER A 86 -6.05 11.84 -8.46
N TYR A 87 -5.68 13.08 -8.11
CA TYR A 87 -6.57 14.23 -8.09
C TYR A 87 -6.09 15.36 -8.99
N LEU A 88 -5.27 15.04 -9.99
CA LEU A 88 -4.83 16.00 -10.99
C LEU A 88 -6.00 16.49 -11.86
N PRO A 89 -6.15 17.82 -12.07
CA PRO A 89 -7.28 18.42 -12.78
C PRO A 89 -7.49 17.87 -14.20
N GLU A 90 -6.39 17.54 -14.90
CA GLU A 90 -6.41 17.04 -16.27
C GLU A 90 -6.95 15.60 -16.35
N SER A 91 -7.00 14.91 -15.22
CA SER A 91 -7.37 13.50 -15.14
C SER A 91 -8.79 13.28 -14.64
N THR A 92 -9.22 14.03 -13.61
CA THR A 92 -10.35 13.62 -12.76
C THR A 92 -11.04 14.81 -12.08
N TYR A 93 -12.39 14.80 -12.00
CA TYR A 93 -13.20 15.79 -11.28
C TYR A 93 -14.20 15.12 -10.34
N PHE A 94 -14.15 15.43 -9.05
CA PHE A 94 -14.97 14.79 -8.00
C PHE A 94 -16.14 15.63 -7.50
N GLY A 95 -16.29 16.89 -7.95
CA GLY A 95 -17.33 17.77 -7.43
C GLY A 95 -18.76 17.26 -7.68
N GLU A 96 -19.02 16.54 -8.77
CA GLU A 96 -20.32 15.89 -9.00
C GLU A 96 -20.58 14.75 -8.03
N VAL A 97 -19.53 13.99 -7.67
CA VAL A 97 -19.59 12.91 -6.69
C VAL A 97 -19.95 13.47 -5.32
N SER A 98 -19.26 14.53 -4.89
CA SER A 98 -19.53 15.21 -3.62
C SER A 98 -20.97 15.73 -3.54
N ARG A 99 -21.44 16.41 -4.59
CA ARG A 99 -22.82 16.94 -4.64
C ARG A 99 -23.87 15.83 -4.60
N ALA A 100 -23.66 14.73 -5.31
CA ALA A 100 -24.57 13.59 -5.30
C ALA A 100 -24.60 12.90 -3.93
N ALA A 101 -23.44 12.70 -3.30
CA ALA A 101 -23.31 12.09 -1.98
C ALA A 101 -24.03 12.91 -0.89
N LYS A 102 -23.84 14.25 -0.89
CA LYS A 102 -24.51 15.16 0.04
C LYS A 102 -26.04 15.08 -0.06
N LYS A 103 -26.60 14.94 -1.27
CA LYS A 103 -28.06 14.83 -1.47
C LYS A 103 -28.67 13.58 -0.83
N VAL A 104 -27.90 12.50 -0.70
CA VAL A 104 -28.36 11.22 -0.14
C VAL A 104 -27.91 11.01 1.31
N GLY A 105 -27.19 11.98 1.88
CA GLY A 105 -26.64 11.89 3.23
C GLY A 105 -25.50 10.88 3.39
N ALA A 106 -24.79 10.56 2.31
CA ALA A 106 -23.65 9.65 2.34
C ALA A 106 -22.40 10.35 2.91
N VAL A 107 -21.64 9.64 3.74
CA VAL A 107 -20.29 10.05 4.14
C VAL A 107 -19.35 9.94 2.95
N THR A 108 -18.47 10.92 2.78
CA THR A 108 -17.53 10.97 1.66
C THR A 108 -16.09 10.91 2.15
N THR A 109 -15.30 10.01 1.56
CA THR A 109 -13.86 9.91 1.84
C THR A 109 -13.05 9.93 0.55
N PHE A 110 -11.84 10.47 0.60
CA PHE A 110 -10.89 10.40 -0.50
C PHE A 110 -9.57 9.77 -0.05
N TRP A 111 -9.14 8.67 -0.68
CA TRP A 111 -7.82 8.09 -0.48
C TRP A 111 -6.84 8.56 -1.54
N ALA A 112 -6.01 9.53 -1.18
CA ALA A 112 -4.95 10.09 -1.98
C ALA A 112 -3.77 9.11 -2.08
N THR A 113 -3.82 8.24 -3.11
CA THR A 113 -2.82 7.17 -3.31
C THR A 113 -1.53 7.67 -3.96
N GLU A 114 -1.54 8.89 -4.50
CA GLU A 114 -0.39 9.54 -5.12
C GLU A 114 0.24 10.61 -4.22
N ASP A 115 -0.16 10.73 -2.95
CA ASP A 115 0.57 11.58 -2.01
C ASP A 115 2.01 11.06 -1.80
N PRO A 116 3.00 11.95 -1.55
CA PRO A 116 2.89 13.42 -1.56
C PRO A 116 3.15 14.02 -2.96
N TYR A 117 3.19 13.22 -4.03
CA TYR A 117 3.64 13.64 -5.36
C TYR A 117 2.72 14.65 -6.05
N GLU A 118 1.45 14.66 -5.65
CA GLU A 118 0.41 15.54 -6.18
C GLU A 118 -0.01 16.64 -5.19
N GLN A 119 0.70 16.80 -4.06
CA GLN A 119 0.26 17.64 -2.94
C GLN A 119 -0.15 19.06 -3.34
N ASP A 120 0.49 19.69 -4.33
CA ASP A 120 0.14 21.06 -4.76
C ASP A 120 -1.28 21.14 -5.38
N ALA A 121 -1.81 20.01 -5.88
CA ALA A 121 -3.15 19.88 -6.45
C ALA A 121 -4.23 19.52 -5.41
N HIS A 122 -3.91 19.39 -4.11
CA HIS A 122 -4.86 18.89 -3.10
C HIS A 122 -6.14 19.74 -2.97
N TYR A 123 -6.09 21.01 -3.40
CA TYR A 123 -7.27 21.90 -3.42
C TYR A 123 -8.45 21.31 -4.21
N GLN A 124 -8.19 20.38 -5.15
CA GLN A 124 -9.22 19.68 -5.93
C GLN A 124 -10.09 18.74 -5.09
N ILE A 125 -9.58 18.25 -3.97
CA ILE A 125 -10.29 17.31 -3.08
C ILE A 125 -10.56 17.93 -1.71
N ALA A 126 -9.87 19.02 -1.37
CA ALA A 126 -9.86 19.63 -0.04
C ALA A 126 -11.24 20.02 0.50
N ASN A 127 -12.21 20.36 -0.35
CA ASN A 127 -13.55 20.78 0.09
C ASN A 127 -14.68 19.82 -0.35
N ASP A 128 -14.34 18.79 -1.13
CA ASP A 128 -15.31 17.88 -1.72
C ASP A 128 -15.60 16.66 -0.84
N PHE A 129 -14.72 16.36 0.12
CA PHE A 129 -14.80 15.14 0.95
C PHE A 129 -14.79 15.44 2.45
N ASP A 130 -15.54 14.66 3.23
CA ASP A 130 -15.59 14.78 4.69
C ASP A 130 -14.26 14.38 5.35
N VAL A 131 -13.61 13.35 4.81
CA VAL A 131 -12.31 12.84 5.28
C VAL A 131 -11.35 12.60 4.12
N ILE A 132 -10.08 12.95 4.32
CA ILE A 132 -8.99 12.61 3.40
C ILE A 132 -8.05 11.60 4.07
N PHE A 133 -7.74 10.55 3.34
CA PHE A 133 -6.72 9.58 3.69
C PHE A 133 -5.51 9.80 2.78
N SER A 134 -4.39 10.21 3.35
CA SER A 134 -3.12 10.33 2.61
C SER A 134 -2.35 9.02 2.72
N CYS A 135 -1.81 8.51 1.61
CA CYS A 135 -0.95 7.33 1.66
C CYS A 135 0.44 7.59 2.24
N ASP A 136 0.80 8.86 2.49
CA ASP A 136 2.11 9.26 3.00
C ASP A 136 2.03 9.92 4.37
N ARG A 137 2.84 9.42 5.30
CA ARG A 137 2.88 9.89 6.69
C ARG A 137 3.47 11.29 6.83
N TRP A 138 4.35 11.75 5.95
CA TRP A 138 4.82 13.13 6.03
C TRP A 138 3.85 14.08 5.31
N GLY A 139 3.39 13.69 4.13
CA GLY A 139 2.47 14.42 3.26
C GLY A 139 1.15 14.82 3.93
N HIS A 140 0.56 13.94 4.74
CA HIS A 140 -0.71 14.27 5.41
C HIS A 140 -0.63 15.51 6.33
N ASN A 141 0.55 15.85 6.86
CA ASN A 141 0.73 17.04 7.71
C ASN A 141 0.68 18.37 6.93
N PHE A 142 0.70 18.32 5.59
CA PHE A 142 0.69 19.51 4.73
C PHE A 142 -0.69 19.90 4.24
N TYR A 143 -1.74 19.22 4.70
CA TYR A 143 -3.12 19.61 4.45
C TYR A 143 -3.55 20.71 5.44
N GLN A 144 -4.12 21.81 4.92
CA GLN A 144 -4.61 22.93 5.73
C GLN A 144 -6.10 22.76 6.08
N ARG A 145 -6.48 21.58 6.61
CA ARG A 145 -7.84 21.26 7.02
C ARG A 145 -7.86 20.14 8.06
N ASP A 146 -8.99 20.01 8.74
CA ASP A 146 -9.25 18.90 9.66
C ASP A 146 -9.58 17.60 8.91
N ARG A 147 -9.55 16.50 9.66
CA ARG A 147 -9.92 15.15 9.22
C ARG A 147 -9.10 14.66 8.03
N VAL A 148 -7.78 14.82 8.17
CA VAL A 148 -6.81 14.23 7.27
C VAL A 148 -5.98 13.22 8.05
N PHE A 149 -6.01 11.97 7.63
CA PHE A 149 -5.36 10.88 8.33
C PHE A 149 -4.39 10.15 7.42
N HIS A 150 -3.27 9.71 7.99
CA HIS A 150 -2.37 8.81 7.30
C HIS A 150 -2.96 7.40 7.20
N LEU A 151 -3.03 6.88 5.98
CA LEU A 151 -3.51 5.54 5.64
C LEU A 151 -2.61 4.92 4.56
N PRO A 152 -1.62 4.11 4.93
CA PRO A 152 -0.67 3.53 3.99
C PRO A 152 -1.37 2.50 3.11
N LEU A 153 -0.84 2.25 1.91
CA LEU A 153 -1.31 1.16 1.05
C LEU A 153 -0.98 -0.22 1.67
N GLY A 154 -1.35 -1.29 0.98
CA GLY A 154 -1.17 -2.65 1.49
C GLY A 154 -1.09 -3.72 0.41
N ALA A 155 -1.13 -4.97 0.84
CA ALA A 155 -1.20 -6.13 -0.02
C ALA A 155 -2.63 -6.67 -0.17
N CYS A 156 -2.89 -7.40 -1.25
CA CYS A 156 -4.09 -8.19 -1.45
C CYS A 156 -3.73 -9.68 -1.45
N PRO A 157 -4.26 -10.50 -0.52
CA PRO A 157 -3.98 -11.93 -0.46
C PRO A 157 -4.25 -12.66 -1.76
N LYS A 158 -5.42 -12.42 -2.38
CA LYS A 158 -5.83 -13.14 -3.60
C LYS A 158 -4.89 -12.90 -4.77
N GLN A 159 -4.19 -11.77 -4.77
CA GLN A 159 -3.37 -11.34 -5.90
C GLN A 159 -1.87 -11.44 -5.63
N HIS A 160 -1.43 -11.44 -4.37
CA HIS A 160 -0.01 -11.38 -4.02
C HIS A 160 0.48 -12.59 -3.24
N TYR A 161 -0.40 -13.31 -2.54
CA TYR A 161 0.05 -14.38 -1.67
C TYR A 161 0.60 -15.55 -2.48
N VAL A 162 1.82 -15.97 -2.14
CA VAL A 162 2.45 -17.17 -2.68
C VAL A 162 2.99 -18.00 -1.52
N PRO A 163 2.65 -19.30 -1.41
CA PRO A 163 3.26 -20.16 -0.42
C PRO A 163 4.78 -20.17 -0.56
N LEU A 164 5.49 -20.06 0.55
CA LEU A 164 6.95 -20.15 0.55
C LEU A 164 7.39 -21.54 0.12
N ASP A 165 8.31 -21.58 -0.85
CA ASP A 165 8.94 -22.80 -1.32
C ASP A 165 10.45 -22.74 -1.10
N ARG A 166 10.94 -23.63 -0.23
CA ARG A 166 12.36 -23.75 0.11
C ARG A 166 13.18 -24.37 -1.02
N GLN A 167 12.53 -25.11 -1.93
CA GLN A 167 13.15 -25.79 -3.05
C GLN A 167 13.06 -24.98 -4.36
N ALA A 168 12.53 -23.77 -4.31
CA ALA A 168 12.41 -22.91 -5.48
C ALA A 168 13.78 -22.61 -6.10
N ASP A 169 13.92 -22.87 -7.40
CA ASP A 169 15.16 -22.58 -8.12
C ASP A 169 15.35 -21.05 -8.28
N LYS A 170 16.29 -20.50 -7.51
CA LYS A 170 16.62 -19.08 -7.50
C LYS A 170 17.69 -18.76 -8.55
N THR A 171 17.22 -18.56 -9.79
CA THR A 171 18.10 -18.23 -10.93
C THR A 171 18.55 -16.78 -11.00
N ILE A 172 17.87 -15.84 -10.34
CA ILE A 172 18.16 -14.39 -10.38
C ILE A 172 18.81 -13.99 -9.06
N ASP A 173 19.98 -13.37 -9.09
CA ASP A 173 20.65 -12.90 -7.88
C ASP A 173 19.94 -11.67 -7.31
N VAL A 174 19.72 -10.67 -8.16
CA VAL A 174 19.10 -9.40 -7.78
C VAL A 174 18.04 -9.00 -8.79
N LEU A 175 16.82 -8.79 -8.29
CA LEU A 175 15.70 -8.28 -9.09
C LEU A 175 15.32 -6.86 -8.64
N PHE A 176 15.08 -6.00 -9.61
CA PHE A 176 14.30 -4.77 -9.42
C PHE A 176 13.24 -4.69 -10.53
N CYS A 177 12.02 -4.26 -10.18
CA CYS A 177 10.99 -3.97 -11.17
C CYS A 177 10.32 -2.63 -10.87
N GLY A 178 10.44 -1.68 -11.80
CA GLY A 178 9.86 -0.35 -11.69
C GLY A 178 10.41 0.62 -12.73
N VAL A 179 9.74 1.75 -12.93
CA VAL A 179 10.20 2.80 -13.86
C VAL A 179 11.56 3.36 -13.42
N ALA A 180 12.44 3.61 -14.38
CA ALA A 180 13.80 4.12 -14.20
C ALA A 180 13.83 5.63 -13.95
N PHE A 181 13.19 6.08 -12.88
CA PHE A 181 13.29 7.48 -12.44
C PHE A 181 14.73 7.86 -12.12
N SER A 182 15.08 9.14 -12.27
CA SER A 182 16.45 9.63 -12.10
C SER A 182 17.05 9.23 -10.75
N SER A 183 16.28 9.33 -9.67
CA SER A 183 16.65 8.89 -8.31
C SER A 183 17.00 7.41 -8.25
N ARG A 184 16.23 6.54 -8.92
CA ARG A 184 16.53 5.09 -8.98
C ARG A 184 17.74 4.79 -9.85
N LYS A 185 17.91 5.51 -10.98
CA LYS A 185 19.10 5.36 -11.83
C LYS A 185 20.36 5.73 -11.07
N GLU A 186 20.32 6.76 -10.24
CA GLU A 186 21.43 7.16 -9.38
C GLU A 186 21.81 6.07 -8.38
N VAL A 187 20.84 5.56 -7.62
CA VAL A 187 21.07 4.44 -6.68
C VAL A 187 21.67 3.25 -7.42
N VAL A 188 21.07 2.81 -8.52
CA VAL A 188 21.55 1.65 -9.28
C VAL A 188 22.95 1.87 -9.87
N ARG A 189 23.29 3.09 -10.33
CA ARG A 189 24.66 3.41 -10.76
C ARG A 189 25.66 3.30 -9.61
N ASN A 190 25.30 3.76 -8.42
CA ASN A 190 26.16 3.67 -7.24
C ASN A 190 26.38 2.20 -6.81
N LEU A 191 25.38 1.33 -6.99
CA LEU A 191 25.48 -0.10 -6.72
C LEU A 191 26.16 -0.91 -7.82
N MET A 192 26.39 -0.32 -9.00
CA MET A 192 26.89 -1.00 -10.19
C MET A 192 28.17 -1.83 -9.98
N PRO A 193 29.18 -1.37 -9.20
CA PRO A 193 30.38 -2.17 -8.93
C PRO A 193 30.10 -3.54 -8.28
N VAL A 194 29.01 -3.65 -7.52
CA VAL A 194 28.53 -4.91 -6.93
C VAL A 194 27.63 -5.64 -7.92
N LEU A 195 26.68 -4.94 -8.54
CA LEU A 195 25.66 -5.54 -9.42
C LEU A 195 26.25 -6.20 -10.68
N GLN A 196 27.34 -5.67 -11.25
CA GLN A 196 27.97 -6.24 -12.46
C GLN A 196 28.56 -7.64 -12.25
N GLN A 197 28.74 -8.06 -10.99
CA GLN A 197 29.26 -9.39 -10.64
C GLN A 197 28.14 -10.42 -10.43
N LEU A 198 26.88 -10.02 -10.58
CA LEU A 198 25.69 -10.80 -10.23
C LEU A 198 24.80 -11.03 -11.46
N ASN A 199 24.01 -12.11 -11.46
CA ASN A 199 22.94 -12.29 -12.44
C ASN A 199 21.73 -11.42 -12.09
N ILE A 200 21.77 -10.17 -12.57
CA ILE A 200 20.71 -9.19 -12.28
C ILE A 200 19.57 -9.23 -13.28
N ARG A 201 18.39 -8.79 -12.83
CA ARG A 201 17.23 -8.44 -13.66
C ARG A 201 16.65 -7.12 -13.16
N ILE A 202 16.92 -6.04 -13.88
CA ILE A 202 16.38 -4.70 -13.58
C ILE A 202 15.43 -4.32 -14.71
N ILE A 203 14.13 -4.34 -14.43
CA ILE A 203 13.09 -4.32 -15.46
C ILE A 203 12.14 -3.15 -15.27
N GLY A 204 11.79 -2.49 -16.37
CA GLY A 204 10.80 -1.42 -16.43
C GLY A 204 11.20 -0.30 -17.39
N PRO A 205 10.27 0.60 -17.73
CA PRO A 205 10.56 1.67 -18.70
C PRO A 205 11.76 2.55 -18.28
N GLY A 206 12.72 2.72 -19.20
CA GLY A 206 13.87 3.61 -19.10
C GLY A 206 15.17 2.95 -18.62
N TRP A 207 15.21 1.63 -18.47
CA TRP A 207 16.40 0.86 -18.04
C TRP A 207 17.24 0.33 -19.20
N GLY A 208 16.68 0.14 -20.40
CA GLY A 208 17.28 -0.65 -21.48
C GLY A 208 18.68 -0.19 -21.93
N GLU A 209 18.99 1.09 -21.81
CA GLU A 209 20.29 1.67 -22.18
C GLU A 209 21.43 1.33 -21.20
N MET A 210 21.13 0.71 -20.04
CA MET A 210 22.14 0.40 -19.01
C MET A 210 22.88 -0.94 -19.25
N GLY A 211 22.51 -1.69 -20.29
CA GLY A 211 23.24 -2.87 -20.74
C GLY A 211 22.69 -4.21 -20.24
N VAL A 212 23.56 -5.21 -20.11
CA VAL A 212 23.16 -6.59 -19.80
C VAL A 212 22.48 -6.67 -18.42
N GLY A 213 21.35 -7.37 -18.36
CA GLY A 213 20.55 -7.52 -17.13
C GLY A 213 19.51 -6.41 -16.94
N PHE A 214 19.49 -5.38 -17.79
CA PHE A 214 18.50 -4.32 -17.80
C PHE A 214 17.49 -4.51 -18.95
N SER A 215 16.23 -4.11 -18.74
CA SER A 215 15.18 -4.25 -19.75
C SER A 215 14.11 -3.17 -19.62
N ASP A 216 13.66 -2.63 -20.76
CA ASP A 216 12.50 -1.73 -20.85
C ASP A 216 11.14 -2.44 -20.83
N ALA A 217 11.12 -3.75 -20.64
CA ALA A 217 9.90 -4.53 -20.65
C ALA A 217 8.91 -4.04 -19.58
N ARG A 218 7.63 -4.04 -19.95
CA ARG A 218 6.53 -3.90 -18.99
C ARG A 218 6.11 -5.29 -18.58
N ILE A 219 6.26 -5.57 -17.28
CA ILE A 219 5.96 -6.88 -16.71
C ILE A 219 4.57 -6.85 -16.08
N GLU A 220 3.76 -7.84 -16.44
CA GLU A 220 2.46 -8.05 -15.82
C GLU A 220 2.63 -8.58 -14.39
N LYS A 221 1.59 -8.38 -13.57
CA LYS A 221 1.65 -8.72 -12.15
C LYS A 221 1.95 -10.20 -11.89
N GLN A 222 1.39 -11.11 -12.69
CA GLN A 222 1.61 -12.55 -12.50
C GLN A 222 3.06 -12.95 -12.82
N GLN A 223 3.60 -12.42 -13.93
CA GLN A 223 4.99 -12.61 -14.32
C GLN A 223 5.95 -12.10 -13.26
N LEU A 224 5.57 -11.03 -12.59
CA LEU A 224 6.38 -10.40 -11.57
C LEU A 224 6.41 -11.16 -10.25
N ILE A 225 5.30 -11.79 -9.89
CA ILE A 225 5.25 -12.75 -8.79
C ILE A 225 6.15 -13.96 -9.10
N GLU A 226 6.18 -14.43 -10.35
CA GLU A 226 7.12 -15.47 -10.79
C GLU A 226 8.58 -14.99 -10.70
N LEU A 227 8.87 -13.74 -11.07
CA LEU A 227 10.21 -13.18 -10.90
C LEU A 227 10.61 -13.15 -9.43
N TYR A 228 9.70 -12.81 -8.50
CA TYR A 228 9.99 -12.89 -7.07
C TYR A 228 10.36 -14.31 -6.62
N SER A 229 9.60 -15.31 -7.06
CA SER A 229 9.88 -16.71 -6.68
C SER A 229 11.23 -17.20 -7.20
N ARG A 230 11.73 -16.63 -8.31
CA ARG A 230 13.04 -16.96 -8.91
C ARG A 230 14.20 -16.07 -8.44
N SER A 231 13.94 -15.07 -7.60
CA SER A 231 14.95 -14.11 -7.14
C SER A 231 15.49 -14.44 -5.77
N ARG A 232 16.82 -14.37 -5.61
CA ARG A 232 17.48 -14.48 -4.30
C ARG A 232 17.26 -13.21 -3.50
N LEU A 233 17.36 -12.04 -4.12
CA LEU A 233 17.19 -10.73 -3.50
C LEU A 233 16.31 -9.83 -4.38
N VAL A 234 15.31 -9.19 -3.78
CA VAL A 234 14.48 -8.17 -4.44
C VAL A 234 14.84 -6.79 -3.89
N LEU A 235 15.35 -5.91 -4.75
CA LEU A 235 15.58 -4.51 -4.41
C LEU A 235 14.25 -3.78 -4.30
N ASN A 236 14.08 -3.07 -3.19
CA ASN A 236 12.96 -2.17 -2.98
C ASN A 236 13.48 -0.74 -2.94
N LEU A 237 13.23 -0.01 -4.03
CA LEU A 237 13.69 1.36 -4.22
C LEU A 237 12.49 2.30 -4.21
N GLY A 238 12.56 3.31 -3.34
CA GLY A 238 11.67 4.46 -3.36
C GLY A 238 11.64 5.16 -4.73
N ARG A 239 10.67 6.06 -4.90
CA ARG A 239 10.69 7.02 -6.00
C ARG A 239 10.75 8.41 -5.35
N SER A 240 11.81 9.15 -5.63
CA SER A 240 11.83 10.58 -5.37
C SER A 240 11.39 11.29 -6.65
N LEU A 241 10.21 11.92 -6.60
CA LEU A 241 9.55 12.63 -7.69
C LEU A 241 8.89 13.89 -7.14
N HIS A 242 8.90 14.97 -7.94
CA HIS A 242 8.24 16.24 -7.63
C HIS A 242 7.38 16.70 -8.81
N PHE A 243 6.38 15.91 -9.20
CA PHE A 243 5.51 16.24 -10.33
C PHE A 243 4.64 17.47 -10.00
N GLU A 244 3.81 17.37 -8.97
CA GLU A 244 2.99 18.45 -8.41
C GLU A 244 3.21 18.52 -6.89
N ASN A 245 4.49 18.62 -6.52
CA ASN A 245 4.99 18.75 -5.14
C ASN A 245 6.22 19.66 -5.15
N LYS A 246 6.05 20.85 -5.73
CA LYS A 246 7.09 21.85 -5.94
C LYS A 246 7.08 22.91 -4.84
N ARG A 247 5.92 23.17 -4.22
CA ARG A 247 5.80 24.18 -3.16
C ARG A 247 6.57 23.82 -1.90
N PHE A 248 6.45 22.58 -1.46
CA PHE A 248 7.04 22.10 -0.20
C PHE A 248 8.14 21.05 -0.40
N MET A 249 8.29 20.51 -1.62
CA MET A 249 9.27 19.47 -1.96
C MET A 249 9.27 18.32 -0.94
N ILE A 250 8.07 17.87 -0.56
CA ILE A 250 7.86 16.86 0.48
C ILE A 250 8.52 15.56 0.03
N SER A 251 9.50 15.07 0.78
CA SER A 251 10.07 13.76 0.53
C SER A 251 9.05 12.67 0.91
N PRO A 252 8.77 11.69 0.03
CA PRO A 252 7.95 10.55 0.39
C PRO A 252 8.62 9.76 1.51
N SER A 253 7.82 9.34 2.47
CA SER A 253 8.25 8.72 3.72
C SER A 253 7.72 7.31 3.86
N THR A 254 6.47 7.08 3.45
CA THR A 254 5.82 5.78 3.59
C THR A 254 6.28 4.78 2.52
N PRO A 255 6.59 3.52 2.88
CA PRO A 255 6.92 2.49 1.91
C PRO A 255 5.80 2.31 0.88
N GLY A 256 6.17 2.28 -0.40
CA GLY A 256 5.22 2.05 -1.48
C GLY A 256 4.54 0.67 -1.37
N PRO A 257 3.40 0.47 -2.06
CA PRO A 257 2.60 -0.76 -1.95
C PRO A 257 3.44 -2.01 -2.21
N ARG A 258 4.40 -1.85 -3.13
CA ARG A 258 5.37 -2.85 -3.56
C ARG A 258 6.07 -3.61 -2.45
N THR A 259 6.37 -2.93 -1.35
CA THR A 259 6.99 -3.50 -0.14
C THR A 259 6.12 -4.61 0.43
N PHE A 260 4.82 -4.34 0.55
CA PHE A 260 3.82 -5.28 1.04
C PHE A 260 3.52 -6.37 0.00
N GLU A 261 3.47 -6.03 -1.30
CA GLU A 261 3.25 -7.01 -2.37
C GLU A 261 4.36 -8.07 -2.43
N ALA A 262 5.63 -7.64 -2.37
CA ALA A 262 6.78 -8.53 -2.40
C ALA A 262 6.85 -9.41 -1.16
N ALA A 263 6.53 -8.87 0.02
CA ALA A 263 6.48 -9.64 1.27
C ALA A 263 5.36 -10.67 1.23
N ALA A 264 4.15 -10.30 0.77
CA ALA A 264 3.05 -11.25 0.59
C ALA A 264 3.42 -12.37 -0.40
N ALA A 265 4.22 -12.09 -1.42
CA ALA A 265 4.73 -13.09 -2.37
C ALA A 265 5.91 -13.93 -1.84
N GLY A 266 6.33 -13.74 -0.57
CA GLY A 266 7.40 -14.52 0.04
C GLY A 266 8.78 -14.17 -0.51
N ALA A 267 8.97 -12.96 -1.02
CA ALA A 267 10.27 -12.49 -1.51
C ALA A 267 11.17 -12.03 -0.35
N PHE A 268 12.43 -12.48 -0.35
CA PHE A 268 13.47 -11.80 0.41
C PHE A 268 13.79 -10.47 -0.26
N GLN A 269 13.57 -9.37 0.46
CA GLN A 269 13.68 -8.03 -0.07
C GLN A 269 14.65 -7.18 0.76
N VAL A 270 15.29 -6.22 0.11
CA VAL A 270 16.22 -5.28 0.73
C VAL A 270 15.78 -3.87 0.35
N PHE A 271 15.54 -3.04 1.36
CA PHE A 271 14.95 -1.73 1.19
C PHE A 271 16.02 -0.64 1.19
N HIS A 272 15.98 0.25 0.20
CA HIS A 272 16.83 1.44 0.20
C HIS A 272 16.27 2.47 1.17
N GLU A 273 16.95 2.68 2.30
CA GLU A 273 16.48 3.54 3.38
C GLU A 273 16.88 4.99 3.17
N GLU A 274 15.91 5.79 2.74
CA GLU A 274 15.99 7.26 2.71
C GLU A 274 15.39 7.88 4.00
N THR A 275 14.46 7.17 4.65
CA THR A 275 13.86 7.56 5.93
C THR A 275 13.69 6.34 6.83
N TYR A 276 13.73 6.51 8.15
CA TYR A 276 13.54 5.44 9.13
C TYR A 276 12.09 4.89 9.22
N GLU A 277 11.20 5.28 8.31
CA GLU A 277 9.78 4.95 8.41
C GLU A 277 9.49 3.45 8.18
N LEU A 278 10.34 2.73 7.44
CA LEU A 278 10.17 1.28 7.24
C LEU A 278 10.03 0.53 8.57
N ARG A 279 10.74 0.96 9.62
CA ARG A 279 10.73 0.35 10.96
C ARG A 279 9.39 0.45 11.69
N ARG A 280 8.43 1.20 11.15
CA ARG A 280 7.03 1.19 11.62
C ARG A 280 6.21 0.03 11.05
N TYR A 281 6.73 -0.66 10.04
CA TYR A 281 6.07 -1.74 9.32
C TYR A 281 6.82 -3.06 9.46
N TYR A 282 8.15 -3.02 9.36
CA TYR A 282 8.97 -4.21 9.41
C TYR A 282 10.22 -4.04 10.28
N GLU A 283 10.51 -5.07 11.06
CA GLU A 283 11.73 -5.20 11.84
C GLU A 283 12.95 -5.49 10.97
N ALA A 284 14.14 -5.31 11.53
CA ALA A 284 15.41 -5.50 10.79
C ALA A 284 15.63 -6.95 10.35
N ASP A 285 15.09 -7.92 11.09
CA ASP A 285 15.13 -9.34 10.77
C ASP A 285 13.96 -9.79 9.86
N GLU A 286 13.07 -8.88 9.48
CA GLU A 286 12.02 -9.07 8.47
C GLU A 286 12.47 -8.45 7.13
N ILE A 287 12.86 -7.18 7.14
CA ILE A 287 13.37 -6.46 5.95
C ILE A 287 14.65 -5.67 6.33
N PRO A 288 15.83 -6.09 5.82
CA PRO A 288 17.07 -5.35 5.98
C PRO A 288 17.08 -4.12 5.07
N VAL A 289 17.88 -3.14 5.48
CA VAL A 289 18.00 -1.83 4.81
C VAL A 289 19.42 -1.56 4.38
N PHE A 290 19.58 -0.75 3.33
CA PHE A 290 20.85 -0.15 2.94
C PHE A 290 20.65 1.32 2.59
N SER A 291 21.64 2.16 2.88
CA SER A 291 21.62 3.58 2.49
C SER A 291 22.76 3.93 1.54
N ASN A 292 23.75 3.06 1.40
CA ASN A 292 24.89 3.26 0.52
C ASN A 292 25.39 1.94 -0.10
N ARG A 293 26.42 2.03 -0.92
CA ARG A 293 27.03 0.87 -1.59
C ARG A 293 27.63 -0.14 -0.62
N ASP A 294 28.33 0.32 0.42
CA ASP A 294 29.05 -0.57 1.35
C ASP A 294 28.05 -1.39 2.18
N ASP A 295 26.94 -0.78 2.59
CA ASP A 295 25.82 -1.48 3.23
C ASP A 295 25.26 -2.57 2.31
N PHE A 296 25.02 -2.22 1.04
CA PHE A 296 24.50 -3.15 0.04
C PHE A 296 25.47 -4.31 -0.22
N GLU A 297 26.77 -4.02 -0.32
CA GLU A 297 27.80 -5.04 -0.50
C GLU A 297 27.86 -6.02 0.69
N GLN A 298 27.76 -5.52 1.92
CA GLN A 298 27.67 -6.35 3.12
C GLN A 298 26.42 -7.25 3.10
N ILE A 299 25.27 -6.71 2.69
CA ILE A 299 24.03 -7.48 2.55
C ILE A 299 24.18 -8.56 1.48
N VAL A 300 24.72 -8.24 0.30
CA VAL A 300 24.97 -9.23 -0.76
C VAL A 300 25.87 -10.35 -0.24
N ASN A 301 26.99 -10.01 0.40
CA ASN A 301 27.94 -10.99 0.94
C ASN A 301 27.32 -11.86 2.03
N ARG A 302 26.44 -11.28 2.87
CA ARG A 302 25.80 -11.99 3.98
C ARG A 302 24.69 -12.91 3.52
N TYR A 303 23.79 -12.42 2.65
CA TYR A 303 22.51 -13.07 2.40
C TYR A 303 22.50 -13.86 1.10
N LEU A 304 23.23 -13.47 0.05
CA LEU A 304 23.04 -14.03 -1.29
C LEU A 304 23.33 -15.54 -1.37
N ARG A 305 24.20 -16.07 -0.51
CA ARG A 305 24.58 -17.49 -0.45
C ARG A 305 23.97 -18.27 0.74
N ASP A 306 23.16 -17.61 1.57
CA ASP A 306 22.54 -18.20 2.76
C ASP A 306 21.04 -18.37 2.54
N ASP A 307 20.66 -19.52 1.98
CA ASP A 307 19.27 -19.81 1.59
C ASP A 307 18.35 -19.91 2.81
N ASP A 308 18.85 -20.45 3.91
CA ASP A 308 18.13 -20.58 5.18
C ASP A 308 17.78 -19.22 5.76
N LEU A 309 18.76 -18.31 5.79
CA LEU A 309 18.57 -16.95 6.31
C LEU A 309 17.60 -16.15 5.44
N ARG A 310 17.73 -16.21 4.11
CA ARG A 310 16.79 -15.53 3.20
C ARG A 310 15.37 -16.07 3.34
N PHE A 311 15.22 -17.40 3.45
CA PHE A 311 13.93 -18.04 3.65
C PHE A 311 13.27 -17.58 4.95
N GLU A 312 14.02 -17.55 6.06
CA GLU A 312 13.49 -17.16 7.36
C GLU A 312 13.04 -15.70 7.40
N MET A 313 13.83 -14.79 6.81
CA MET A 313 13.46 -13.37 6.74
C MET A 313 12.23 -13.15 5.84
N ALA A 314 12.17 -13.80 4.68
CA ALA A 314 11.02 -13.77 3.80
C ALA A 314 9.76 -14.32 4.50
N ARG A 315 9.90 -15.38 5.31
CA ARG A 315 8.82 -15.95 6.12
C ARG A 315 8.28 -14.95 7.13
N LYS A 316 9.15 -14.33 7.93
CA LYS A 316 8.74 -13.33 8.92
C LYS A 316 8.04 -12.13 8.25
N ALA A 317 8.61 -11.61 7.16
CA ALA A 317 8.01 -10.51 6.42
C ALA A 317 6.63 -10.88 5.84
N GLN A 318 6.49 -12.07 5.24
CA GLN A 318 5.21 -12.56 4.72
C GLN A 318 4.17 -12.69 5.83
N GLU A 319 4.52 -13.32 6.95
CA GLU A 319 3.64 -13.48 8.11
C GLU A 319 3.18 -12.12 8.66
N ARG A 320 4.11 -11.16 8.80
CA ARG A 320 3.81 -9.77 9.18
C ARG A 320 2.81 -9.14 8.22
N THR A 321 3.06 -9.23 6.91
CA THR A 321 2.16 -8.64 5.90
C THR A 321 0.76 -9.23 5.97
N MET A 322 0.66 -10.56 6.03
CA MET A 322 -0.63 -11.26 6.04
C MET A 322 -1.45 -10.97 7.29
N LYS A 323 -0.80 -10.58 8.38
CA LYS A 323 -1.45 -10.22 9.64
C LYS A 323 -1.83 -8.74 9.71
N GLU A 324 -0.97 -7.85 9.24
CA GLU A 324 -1.02 -6.42 9.62
C GLU A 324 -1.04 -5.43 8.44
N HIS A 325 -0.76 -5.88 7.21
CA HIS A 325 -0.53 -4.97 6.08
C HIS A 325 -1.35 -5.32 4.84
N LEU A 326 -2.55 -5.86 5.02
CA LEU A 326 -3.51 -6.09 3.95
C LEU A 326 -4.40 -4.87 3.74
N TYR A 327 -4.97 -4.71 2.53
CA TYR A 327 -5.98 -3.69 2.29
C TYR A 327 -7.19 -3.81 3.22
N GLY A 328 -7.59 -5.03 3.61
CA GLY A 328 -8.62 -5.22 4.64
C GLY A 328 -8.24 -4.57 5.99
N ASN A 329 -6.97 -4.62 6.41
CA ASN A 329 -6.51 -3.90 7.60
C ASN A 329 -6.60 -2.38 7.41
N ARG A 330 -6.25 -1.87 6.23
CA ARG A 330 -6.30 -0.43 5.91
C ARG A 330 -7.75 0.07 5.89
N ILE A 331 -8.67 -0.66 5.26
CA ILE A 331 -10.08 -0.29 5.26
C ILE A 331 -10.66 -0.33 6.67
N LEU A 332 -10.32 -1.34 7.48
CA LEU A 332 -10.77 -1.37 8.87
C LEU A 332 -10.26 -0.16 9.66
N GLN A 333 -9.00 0.25 9.43
CA GLN A 333 -8.44 1.45 10.02
C GLN A 333 -9.17 2.72 9.55
N ALA A 334 -9.48 2.83 8.25
CA ALA A 334 -10.26 3.93 7.70
C ALA A 334 -11.64 4.03 8.35
N VAL A 335 -12.33 2.90 8.50
CA VAL A 335 -13.63 2.83 9.17
C VAL A 335 -13.54 3.26 10.63
N ASN A 336 -12.49 2.86 11.35
CA ASN A 336 -12.29 3.30 12.73
C ASN A 336 -12.14 4.82 12.82
N TYR A 337 -11.35 5.45 11.93
CA TYR A 337 -11.27 6.92 11.88
C TYR A 337 -12.63 7.58 11.64
N LEU A 338 -13.46 7.01 10.77
CA LEU A 338 -14.81 7.53 10.51
C LEU A 338 -15.74 7.40 11.73
N MET A 339 -15.62 6.31 12.49
CA MET A 339 -16.39 6.11 13.72
C MET A 339 -15.92 7.05 14.84
N ASP A 340 -14.61 7.25 14.99
CA ASP A 340 -14.04 8.15 15.99
C ASP A 340 -14.44 9.62 15.73
N GLU A 341 -14.60 9.99 14.45
CA GLU A 341 -15.12 11.29 14.02
C GLU A 341 -16.67 11.40 14.06
N GLY A 342 -17.38 10.33 14.42
CA GLY A 342 -18.84 10.28 14.48
C GLY A 342 -19.53 10.38 13.12
N LEU A 343 -18.86 9.97 12.04
CA LEU A 343 -19.38 9.99 10.67
C LEU A 343 -20.08 8.67 10.29
N LEU A 344 -19.64 7.53 10.86
CA LEU A 344 -20.27 6.21 10.71
C LEU A 344 -20.60 5.62 12.09
#